data_AF-A0A2N9I5F4-F1
#
_entry.id   AF-A0A2N9I5F4-F1
#
_cell.length_a   1.000
_cell.length_b   1.000
_cell.length_c   1.000
_cell.angle_alpha   90.00
_cell.angle_beta   90.00
_cell.angle_gamma   90.00
#
_symmetry.space_group_name_H-M   'P 1'
#
loop_
_entity.id
_entity.type
_entity.pdbx_description
1 polymer ?
#
loop_
_entity_poly.entity_id
_entity_poly.type
_entity_poly.pdbx_seq_one_letter_code
_entity_poly.pdbx_strand_id
1 'polypeptide(L)'
;MLFSLSYWKRWPKTRILLITPPPIDEDGRLRHPYADNPSQPERTNEAAGAYAKACVAVAGECGISVLDIWTKMQKFPNWENTYLRDGLHLTQTGNRVVFEEVVMKLRDVGLSLENLLVDLPLFTELDVDDPIKAFDNYH
;
A
#
# COMPACT_ATOMS: atom_id res chain seq x y z
N MET A 1 -1.94 -13.70 -17.70
CA MET A 1 -1.65 -12.71 -16.65
C MET A 1 -1.76 -13.38 -15.29
N LEU A 2 -0.85 -13.06 -14.36
CA LEU A 2 -0.29 -13.89 -13.27
C LEU A 2 -1.20 -14.16 -12.04
N PHE A 3 -2.48 -14.37 -12.27
CA PHE A 3 -3.44 -14.66 -11.22
C PHE A 3 -4.19 -15.94 -11.60
N SER A 4 -3.47 -17.05 -11.50
CA SER A 4 -4.01 -18.40 -11.71
C SER A 4 -5.22 -18.61 -10.80
N LEU A 5 -6.28 -19.20 -11.36
CA LEU A 5 -7.44 -19.71 -10.63
C LEU A 5 -7.05 -20.52 -9.36
N SER A 6 -5.84 -21.07 -9.31
CA SER A 6 -5.32 -21.80 -8.14
C SER A 6 -5.18 -20.93 -6.89
N TYR A 7 -4.84 -19.63 -6.99
CA TYR A 7 -4.64 -18.79 -5.81
C TYR A 7 -5.95 -18.46 -5.10
N TRP A 8 -6.97 -18.01 -5.84
CA TRP A 8 -8.31 -17.78 -5.27
C TRP A 8 -8.98 -19.06 -4.81
N LYS A 9 -8.71 -20.20 -5.46
CA LYS A 9 -9.16 -21.50 -4.96
C LYS A 9 -8.55 -21.84 -3.61
N ARG A 10 -7.28 -21.51 -3.39
CA ARG A 10 -6.59 -21.78 -2.12
C ARG A 10 -6.99 -20.80 -1.01
N TRP A 11 -7.20 -19.52 -1.35
CA TRP A 11 -7.50 -18.46 -0.40
C TRP A 11 -8.71 -17.61 -0.82
N PRO A 12 -9.93 -18.18 -0.81
CA PRO A 12 -11.11 -17.54 -1.40
C PRO A 12 -11.57 -16.28 -0.68
N LYS A 13 -11.16 -16.09 0.59
CA LYS A 13 -11.48 -14.91 1.39
C LYS A 13 -10.44 -13.78 1.26
N THR A 14 -9.27 -14.04 0.68
CA THR A 14 -8.20 -13.03 0.58
C THR A 14 -8.63 -11.84 -0.26
N ARG A 15 -8.40 -10.65 0.26
CA ARG A 15 -8.56 -9.38 -0.46
C ARG A 15 -7.22 -9.01 -1.09
N ILE A 16 -7.23 -8.63 -2.36
CA ILE A 16 -6.03 -8.15 -3.08
C ILE A 16 -6.22 -6.67 -3.37
N LEU A 17 -5.21 -5.90 -2.99
CA LEU A 17 -5.09 -4.48 -3.27
C LEU A 17 -3.79 -4.25 -4.02
N LEU A 18 -3.87 -3.65 -5.21
CA LEU A 18 -2.70 -3.15 -5.91
C LEU A 18 -2.43 -1.69 -5.54
N ILE A 19 -1.16 -1.32 -5.48
CA ILE A 19 -0.73 0.06 -5.23
C ILE A 19 0.21 0.41 -6.38
N THR A 20 -0.06 1.50 -7.09
CA THR A 20 0.85 1.96 -8.15
C THR A 20 2.16 2.47 -7.53
N PRO A 21 3.30 2.39 -8.25
CA PRO A 21 4.51 3.07 -7.79
C PRO A 21 4.22 4.57 -7.59
N PRO A 22 4.81 5.23 -6.58
CA PRO A 22 4.72 6.67 -6.44
C PRO A 22 5.41 7.38 -7.62
N PRO A 23 5.14 8.68 -7.83
CA PRO A 23 5.88 9.46 -8.82
C PRO A 23 7.37 9.58 -8.44
N ILE A 24 8.22 9.90 -9.41
CA ILE A 24 9.67 10.05 -9.24
C ILE A 24 10.04 11.51 -9.44
N ASP A 25 10.76 12.10 -8.48
CA ASP A 25 11.40 13.41 -8.69
C ASP A 25 12.80 13.18 -9.28
N GLU A 26 12.91 13.47 -10.58
CA GLU A 26 14.11 13.27 -11.38
C GLU A 26 15.26 14.19 -10.96
N ASP A 27 14.98 15.42 -10.54
CA ASP A 27 15.99 16.34 -10.00
C ASP A 27 16.48 15.85 -8.63
N GLY A 28 15.58 15.29 -7.82
CA GLY A 28 15.92 14.57 -6.60
C GLY A 28 16.84 13.38 -6.87
N ARG A 29 16.59 12.64 -7.95
CA ARG A 29 17.40 11.48 -8.35
C ARG A 29 18.79 11.86 -8.81
N LEU A 30 18.93 12.94 -9.58
CA LEU A 30 20.23 13.50 -9.95
C LEU A 30 21.04 13.97 -8.73
N ARG A 31 20.38 14.47 -7.69
CA ARG A 31 21.05 14.90 -6.44
C ARG A 31 21.44 13.75 -5.51
N HIS A 32 20.77 12.61 -5.59
CA HIS A 32 20.98 11.48 -4.69
C HIS A 32 21.13 10.14 -5.42
N PRO A 33 21.92 10.05 -6.49
CA PRO A 33 21.88 8.91 -7.41
C PRO A 33 22.30 7.60 -6.72
N TYR A 34 21.79 6.47 -7.23
CA TYR A 34 22.28 5.14 -6.81
C TYR A 34 23.64 4.79 -7.42
N ALA A 35 23.93 5.33 -8.61
CA ALA A 35 25.20 5.15 -9.31
C ALA A 35 26.08 6.39 -9.14
N ASP A 36 27.40 6.23 -9.28
CA ASP A 36 28.33 7.36 -9.17
C ASP A 36 28.13 8.35 -10.34
N ASN A 37 27.81 9.59 -9.99
CA ASN A 37 27.77 10.78 -10.87
C ASN A 37 27.05 10.57 -12.23
N PRO A 38 25.76 10.22 -12.26
CA PRO A 38 25.06 10.01 -13.50
C PRO A 38 24.75 11.36 -14.17
N SER A 39 24.80 11.39 -15.51
CA SER A 39 24.43 12.56 -16.30
C SER A 39 22.92 12.70 -16.53
N GLN A 40 22.15 11.68 -16.15
CA GLN A 40 20.69 11.55 -16.31
C GLN A 40 20.11 10.79 -15.11
N PRO A 41 18.86 11.04 -14.71
CA PRO A 41 18.25 10.31 -13.61
C PRO A 41 18.12 8.81 -13.96
N GLU A 42 18.53 7.92 -13.05
CA GLU A 42 18.47 6.47 -13.27
C GLU A 42 17.04 5.90 -13.24
N ARG A 43 16.07 6.71 -12.83
CA ARG A 43 14.63 6.44 -12.87
C ARG A 43 13.90 7.68 -13.32
N THR A 44 12.93 7.52 -14.21
CA THR A 44 12.11 8.64 -14.71
C THR A 44 10.68 8.55 -14.19
N ASN A 45 10.03 9.70 -14.06
CA ASN A 45 8.62 9.77 -13.70
C ASN A 45 7.73 9.22 -14.81
N GLU A 46 8.15 9.37 -16.07
CA GLU A 46 7.48 8.78 -17.23
C GLU A 46 7.44 7.24 -17.12
N ALA A 47 8.57 6.61 -16.80
CA ALA A 47 8.62 5.16 -16.61
C ALA A 47 7.72 4.73 -15.44
N ALA A 48 7.79 5.42 -14.30
CA ALA A 48 6.90 5.16 -13.16
C ALA A 48 5.42 5.27 -13.56
N GLY A 49 5.06 6.27 -14.37
CA GLY A 49 3.71 6.46 -14.90
C GLY A 49 3.26 5.33 -15.83
N ALA A 50 4.15 4.79 -16.67
CA ALA A 50 3.85 3.64 -17.51
C ALA A 50 3.53 2.39 -16.67
N TYR A 51 4.31 2.12 -15.61
CA TYR A 51 4.03 1.02 -14.68
C TYR A 51 2.77 1.27 -13.85
N ALA A 52 2.49 2.51 -13.44
CA ALA A 52 1.26 2.88 -12.75
C ALA A 52 0.03 2.61 -13.63
N LYS A 53 0.06 3.02 -14.90
CA LYS A 53 -1.00 2.75 -15.87
C LYS A 53 -1.21 1.25 -16.08
N ALA A 54 -0.13 0.47 -16.21
CA ALA A 54 -0.22 -0.99 -16.33
C ALA A 54 -0.84 -1.63 -15.08
N CYS A 55 -0.44 -1.18 -13.89
CA CYS A 55 -0.99 -1.66 -12.62
C CYS A 55 -2.51 -1.39 -12.51
N VAL A 56 -2.97 -0.19 -12.88
CA VAL A 56 -4.40 0.15 -12.94
C VAL A 56 -5.15 -0.70 -13.96
N ALA A 57 -4.59 -0.91 -15.16
CA ALA A 57 -5.20 -1.74 -16.18
C ALA A 57 -5.39 -3.19 -15.71
N VAL A 58 -4.35 -3.81 -15.13
CA VAL A 58 -4.42 -5.16 -14.57
C VAL A 58 -5.47 -5.24 -13.45
N ALA A 59 -5.56 -4.23 -12.60
CA ALA A 59 -6.58 -4.18 -11.56
C ALA A 59 -8.00 -4.21 -12.14
N GLY A 60 -8.24 -3.43 -13.19
CA GLY A 60 -9.51 -3.40 -13.93
C GLY A 60 -9.83 -4.73 -14.60
N GLU A 61 -8.86 -5.34 -15.29
CA GLU A 61 -9.02 -6.65 -15.93
C GLU A 61 -9.33 -7.78 -14.94
N CYS A 62 -8.73 -7.72 -13.75
CA CYS A 62 -8.93 -8.72 -12.69
C CYS A 62 -10.14 -8.42 -11.79
N GLY A 63 -10.79 -7.26 -11.92
CA GLY A 63 -11.84 -6.82 -11.00
C GLY A 63 -11.37 -6.64 -9.55
N ILE A 64 -10.10 -6.26 -9.33
CA ILE A 64 -9.51 -6.06 -7.99
C ILE A 64 -9.31 -4.58 -7.69
N SER A 65 -9.17 -4.23 -6.41
CA SER A 65 -8.96 -2.85 -5.98
C SER A 65 -7.55 -2.36 -6.33
N VAL A 66 -7.44 -1.07 -6.66
CA VAL A 66 -6.16 -0.38 -6.88
C VAL A 66 -6.13 1.00 -6.22
N LEU A 67 -4.95 1.40 -5.74
CA LEU A 67 -4.63 2.77 -5.33
C LEU A 67 -3.66 3.39 -6.34
N ASP A 68 -4.12 4.42 -7.04
CA ASP A 68 -3.29 5.18 -7.97
C ASP A 68 -2.54 6.32 -7.26
N ILE A 69 -1.48 5.94 -6.55
CA ILE A 69 -0.60 6.86 -5.81
C ILE A 69 0.15 7.79 -6.76
N TRP A 70 0.60 7.28 -7.92
CA TRP A 70 1.27 8.05 -8.96
C TRP A 70 0.47 9.30 -9.35
N THR A 71 -0.79 9.14 -9.75
CA THR A 71 -1.66 10.26 -10.13
C THR A 71 -2.02 11.13 -8.93
N LYS A 72 -2.30 10.51 -7.77
CA LYS A 72 -2.80 11.23 -6.59
C LYS A 72 -1.78 12.22 -6.04
N MET A 73 -0.52 11.79 -5.87
CA MET A 73 0.53 12.65 -5.32
C MET A 73 0.78 13.87 -6.22
N GLN A 74 0.81 13.68 -7.54
CA GLN A 74 1.09 14.74 -8.51
C GLN A 74 -0.02 15.81 -8.63
N LYS A 75 -1.21 15.58 -8.06
CA LYS A 75 -2.25 16.61 -7.94
C LYS A 75 -1.92 17.65 -6.86
N PHE A 76 -0.99 17.36 -5.98
CA PHE A 76 -0.55 18.29 -4.95
C PHE A 76 0.58 19.19 -5.49
N PRO A 77 0.51 20.51 -5.35
CA PRO A 77 1.61 21.39 -5.74
C PRO A 77 2.89 21.06 -4.97
N ASN A 78 4.05 21.04 -5.64
CA ASN A 78 5.33 20.72 -5.02
C ASN A 78 5.34 19.34 -4.31
N TRP A 79 4.69 18.36 -4.91
CA TRP A 79 4.63 16.99 -4.41
C TRP A 79 6.02 16.35 -4.30
N GLU A 80 6.95 16.76 -5.16
CA GLU A 80 8.33 16.29 -5.23
C GLU A 80 9.02 16.45 -3.87
N ASN A 81 9.03 17.68 -3.35
CA ASN A 81 9.67 18.00 -2.06
C ASN A 81 8.78 17.69 -0.85
N THR A 82 7.46 17.65 -1.04
CA THR A 82 6.52 17.39 0.06
C THR A 82 6.45 15.90 0.39
N TYR A 83 6.37 15.05 -0.64
CA TYR A 83 6.13 13.62 -0.48
C TYR A 83 7.38 12.77 -0.67
N LEU A 84 8.44 13.27 -1.30
CA LEU A 84 9.69 12.51 -1.49
C LEU A 84 10.86 13.14 -0.74
N ARG A 85 11.68 12.29 -0.12
CA ARG A 85 12.87 12.69 0.66
C ARG A 85 14.07 12.96 -0.24
N ASP A 86 14.28 12.05 -1.20
CA ASP A 86 15.51 11.98 -2.00
C ASP A 86 15.20 11.82 -3.49
N GLY A 87 13.95 12.04 -3.92
CA GLY A 87 13.47 11.77 -5.27
C GLY A 87 12.86 10.39 -5.49
N LEU A 88 12.85 9.52 -4.48
CA LEU A 88 12.26 8.17 -4.55
C LEU A 88 11.55 7.74 -3.26
N HIS A 89 12.23 7.84 -2.11
CA HIS A 89 11.66 7.39 -0.84
C HIS A 89 10.68 8.40 -0.28
N LEU A 90 9.55 7.93 0.25
CA LEU A 90 8.52 8.78 0.81
C LEU A 90 9.00 9.52 2.08
N THR A 91 8.62 10.79 2.22
CA THR A 91 8.70 11.53 3.49
C THR A 91 7.67 10.98 4.50
N GLN A 92 7.67 11.52 5.73
CA GLN A 92 6.59 11.26 6.67
C GLN A 92 5.21 11.63 6.08
N THR A 93 5.13 12.77 5.40
CA THR A 93 3.90 13.23 4.74
C THR A 93 3.53 12.32 3.57
N GLY A 94 4.51 11.89 2.75
CA GLY A 94 4.26 10.94 1.66
C GLY A 94 3.75 9.58 2.17
N ASN A 95 4.34 9.06 3.25
CA ASN A 95 3.87 7.83 3.90
C ASN A 95 2.46 7.99 4.49
N ARG A 96 2.14 9.16 5.06
CA ARG A 96 0.79 9.46 5.58
C ARG A 96 -0.27 9.33 4.50
N VAL A 97 -0.03 9.90 3.31
CA VAL A 97 -0.95 9.80 2.18
C VAL A 97 -1.21 8.34 1.80
N VAL A 98 -0.15 7.53 1.66
CA VAL A 98 -0.31 6.11 1.33
C VAL A 98 -1.07 5.37 2.42
N PHE A 99 -0.74 5.61 3.69
CA PHE A 99 -1.43 5.00 4.83
C PHE A 99 -2.93 5.30 4.83
N GLU A 100 -3.31 6.58 4.69
CA GLU A 100 -4.71 6.99 4.70
C GLU A 100 -5.49 6.34 3.55
N GLU A 101 -4.91 6.28 2.35
CA GLU A 101 -5.54 5.63 1.20
C GLU A 101 -5.70 4.12 1.38
N VAL A 102 -4.69 3.45 1.94
CA VAL A 102 -4.75 2.01 2.23
C VAL A 102 -5.83 1.73 3.28
N VAL A 103 -5.85 2.47 4.39
CA VAL A 103 -6.85 2.30 5.45
C VAL A 103 -8.26 2.53 4.92
N MET A 104 -8.47 3.60 4.14
CA MET A 104 -9.79 3.86 3.52
C MET A 104 -10.22 2.71 2.61
N LYS A 105 -9.33 2.22 1.74
CA LYS A 105 -9.68 1.12 0.82
C LYS A 105 -9.89 -0.22 1.53
N LEU A 106 -9.15 -0.49 2.60
CA LEU A 106 -9.38 -1.67 3.44
C LEU A 106 -10.75 -1.60 4.13
N ARG A 107 -11.14 -0.43 4.62
CA ARG A 107 -12.47 -0.21 5.20
C ARG A 107 -13.59 -0.48 4.19
N ASP A 108 -13.46 -0.05 2.93
CA ASP A 108 -14.44 -0.31 1.87
C ASP A 108 -14.69 -1.81 1.61
N VAL A 109 -13.71 -2.67 1.93
CA VAL A 109 -13.82 -4.13 1.77
C VAL A 109 -14.12 -4.87 3.08
N GLY A 110 -14.49 -4.14 4.13
CA GLY A 110 -14.84 -4.67 5.45
C GLY A 110 -13.65 -4.99 6.35
N LEU A 111 -12.43 -4.61 5.96
CA LEU A 111 -11.22 -4.74 6.78
C LEU A 111 -10.95 -3.41 7.48
N SER A 112 -11.59 -3.22 8.63
CA SER A 112 -11.40 -2.03 9.46
C SER A 112 -11.22 -2.39 10.92
N LEU A 113 -10.66 -1.48 11.71
CA LEU A 113 -10.41 -1.72 13.14
C LEU A 113 -11.69 -2.07 13.92
N GLU A 114 -12.84 -1.56 13.46
CA GLU A 114 -14.13 -1.80 14.09
C GLU A 114 -14.73 -3.17 13.73
N ASN A 115 -14.29 -3.78 12.62
CA ASN A 115 -14.83 -5.03 12.10
C ASN A 115 -13.85 -6.21 12.24
N LEU A 116 -12.58 -5.94 12.48
CA LEU A 116 -11.58 -6.99 12.72
C LEU A 116 -11.84 -7.63 14.08
N LEU A 117 -11.93 -8.96 14.08
CA LEU A 117 -12.01 -9.73 15.31
C LEU A 117 -10.66 -9.66 16.03
N VAL A 118 -10.71 -9.62 17.36
CA VAL A 118 -9.50 -9.76 18.17
C VAL A 118 -9.09 -11.23 18.10
N ASP A 119 -7.81 -11.48 17.77
CA ASP A 119 -7.30 -12.85 17.61
C ASP A 119 -7.36 -13.66 18.91
N LEU A 120 -7.32 -12.98 20.07
CA LEU A 120 -7.23 -13.58 21.40
C LEU A 120 -8.08 -12.78 22.41
N PRO A 121 -8.44 -13.39 23.55
CA PRO A 121 -9.09 -12.69 24.65
C PRO A 121 -8.34 -11.43 25.07
N LEU A 122 -9.09 -10.39 25.44
CA LEU A 122 -8.49 -9.23 26.06
C LEU A 122 -7.90 -9.62 27.42
N PHE A 123 -6.80 -9.00 27.82
CA PHE A 123 -6.18 -9.26 29.12
C PHE A 123 -7.18 -9.10 30.29
N THR A 124 -8.12 -8.15 30.16
CA THR A 124 -9.17 -7.89 31.14
C THR A 124 -10.26 -8.98 31.19
N GLU A 125 -10.31 -9.87 30.20
CA GLU A 125 -11.23 -11.01 30.14
C GLU A 125 -10.62 -12.29 30.73
N LEU A 126 -9.32 -12.27 31.07
CA LEU A 126 -8.63 -13.40 31.69
C LEU A 126 -8.99 -13.48 33.18
N ASP A 127 -9.60 -14.59 33.56
CA ASP A 127 -9.67 -15.01 34.96
C ASP A 127 -8.28 -15.49 35.40
N VAL A 128 -7.73 -14.94 36.48
CA VAL A 128 -6.38 -15.29 36.95
C VAL A 128 -6.34 -16.73 37.47
N ASP A 129 -7.45 -17.20 38.02
CA ASP A 129 -7.56 -18.55 38.57
C ASP A 129 -7.92 -19.58 37.49
N ASP A 130 -8.48 -19.13 36.36
CA ASP A 130 -8.84 -19.97 35.20
C ASP A 130 -8.70 -19.23 33.85
N PRO A 131 -7.46 -18.97 33.39
CA PRO A 131 -7.23 -18.14 32.21
C PRO A 131 -7.64 -18.81 30.90
N ILE A 132 -7.78 -20.14 30.87
CA ILE A 132 -8.13 -20.91 29.68
C ILE A 132 -9.60 -20.67 29.29
N LYS A 133 -10.47 -20.46 30.27
CA LYS A 133 -11.90 -20.22 30.04
C LYS A 133 -12.20 -19.02 29.14
N ALA A 134 -11.35 -18.00 29.13
CA ALA A 134 -11.52 -16.83 28.27
C ALA A 134 -11.47 -17.17 26.78
N PHE A 135 -10.82 -18.28 26.41
CA PHE A 135 -10.67 -18.73 25.02
C PHE A 135 -11.89 -19.49 24.49
N ASP A 136 -12.85 -19.89 25.34
CA ASP A 136 -14.06 -20.63 24.91
C ASP A 136 -14.95 -19.83 23.94
N ASN A 137 -14.82 -18.50 23.93
CA ASN A 137 -15.55 -17.60 23.03
C ASN A 137 -14.78 -17.28 21.73
N TYR A 138 -13.56 -17.80 21.54
CA TYR A 138 -12.67 -17.48 20.42
C TYR A 138 -12.43 -18.73 19.55
N HIS A 139 -13.17 -18.85 18.44
CA HIS A 139 -13.10 -19.98 17.47
C HIS A 139 -13.16 -19.50 16.01
#